data_AF-A0A0Q9KKA5-F1
#
_entry.id   AF-A0A0Q9KKA5-F1
#
_cell.length_a   1.000
_cell.length_b   1.000
_cell.length_c   1.000
_cell.angle_alpha   90.00
_cell.angle_beta   90.00
_cell.angle_gamma   90.00
#
_symmetry.space_group_name_H-M   'P 1'
#
loop_
_entity.id
_entity.type
_entity.pdbx_description
1 polymer ?
#
loop_
_entity_poly.entity_id
_entity_poly.type
_entity_poly.pdbx_seq_one_letter_code
_entity_poly.pdbx_strand_id
1 'polypeptide(L)'
;MSTLTRIVRLVCVAIAAVVALALTAYLTVNLVGLVSATAKRAELSTQLTARIATEVPTSQERAQDFARDIDAPPTHHWVAQQCGFSSDDAGWMVQNYRQVCSLESVHVWKVATEGEARTLLGDHVQTGTRPFTIDACQRYQVADSLGAQDAFSDSQLALTYLGPAAEGSRWCEPTDRRYQQRRSVVGEIPVLDDTQGWLVAVQSDKLVDEDLGCLHWSVIFCDNPFGNAPAWGRPPG
;
A
#
# COMPACT_ATOMS: atom_id res chain seq x y z
N MET A 1 -57.03 -35.60 -5.11
CA MET A 1 -55.58 -35.34 -5.21
C MET A 1 -54.89 -36.68 -5.49
N SER A 2 -54.23 -36.84 -6.65
CA SER A 2 -53.59 -38.12 -6.98
C SER A 2 -52.32 -38.34 -6.16
N THR A 3 -51.91 -39.59 -5.97
CA THR A 3 -50.68 -39.98 -5.26
C THR A 3 -49.44 -39.28 -5.86
N LEU A 4 -49.43 -39.10 -7.17
CA LEU A 4 -48.38 -38.37 -7.90
C LEU A 4 -48.23 -36.92 -7.39
N THR A 5 -49.34 -36.19 -7.20
CA THR A 5 -49.30 -34.81 -6.68
C THR A 5 -48.69 -34.74 -5.29
N ARG A 6 -48.95 -35.73 -4.42
CA ARG A 6 -48.36 -35.80 -3.07
C ARG A 6 -46.86 -36.03 -3.13
N ILE A 7 -46.41 -36.97 -3.97
CA ILE A 7 -44.97 -37.29 -4.14
C ILE A 7 -44.23 -36.06 -4.67
N VAL A 8 -44.74 -35.43 -5.73
CA VAL A 8 -44.12 -34.24 -6.31
C VAL A 8 -44.00 -33.13 -5.27
N ARG A 9 -45.06 -32.88 -4.50
CA ARG A 9 -45.04 -31.86 -3.43
C ARG A 9 -43.97 -32.17 -2.36
N LEU A 10 -43.87 -33.41 -1.91
CA LEU A 10 -42.86 -33.81 -0.91
C LEU A 10 -41.43 -33.63 -1.45
N VAL A 11 -41.19 -34.02 -2.70
CA VAL A 11 -39.89 -33.84 -3.36
C VAL A 11 -39.56 -32.35 -3.49
N CYS A 12 -40.49 -31.51 -3.95
CA CYS A 12 -40.29 -30.07 -4.04
C CYS A 12 -39.98 -29.43 -2.68
N VAL A 13 -40.69 -29.84 -1.62
CA VAL A 13 -40.44 -29.34 -0.26
C VAL A 13 -39.05 -29.77 0.24
N ALA A 14 -38.65 -31.02 -0.01
CA ALA A 14 -37.33 -31.51 0.38
C ALA A 14 -36.20 -30.75 -0.35
N ILE A 15 -36.34 -30.53 -1.66
CA ILE A 15 -35.39 -29.73 -2.45
C ILE A 15 -35.32 -28.31 -1.90
N ALA A 16 -36.47 -27.66 -1.68
CA ALA A 16 -36.50 -26.30 -1.15
C ALA A 16 -35.84 -26.20 0.24
N ALA A 17 -36.05 -27.19 1.12
CA ALA A 17 -35.42 -27.22 2.43
C ALA A 17 -33.90 -27.37 2.35
N VAL A 18 -33.38 -28.21 1.45
CA VAL A 18 -31.94 -28.37 1.22
C VAL A 18 -31.33 -27.08 0.67
N VAL A 19 -31.98 -26.44 -0.31
CA VAL A 19 -31.52 -25.16 -0.87
C VAL A 19 -31.53 -24.08 0.20
N ALA A 20 -32.60 -23.97 0.99
CA ALA A 20 -32.71 -22.99 2.07
C ALA A 20 -31.62 -23.21 3.15
N LEU A 21 -31.33 -24.46 3.49
CA LEU A 21 -30.24 -24.80 4.43
C LEU A 21 -28.88 -24.38 3.87
N ALA A 22 -28.60 -24.69 2.61
CA ALA A 22 -27.35 -24.31 1.95
C ALA A 22 -27.17 -22.79 1.89
N LEU A 23 -28.23 -22.05 1.52
CA LEU A 23 -28.22 -20.59 1.50
C LEU A 23 -28.04 -20.01 2.90
N THR A 24 -28.70 -20.56 3.92
CA THR A 24 -28.57 -20.09 5.31
C THR A 24 -27.16 -20.32 5.84
N ALA A 25 -26.58 -21.49 5.58
CA ALA A 25 -25.20 -21.80 5.95
C ALA A 25 -24.22 -20.83 5.26
N TYR A 26 -24.39 -20.61 3.96
CA TYR A 26 -23.59 -19.66 3.19
C TYR A 26 -23.67 -18.23 3.76
N LEU A 27 -24.89 -17.73 4.02
CA LEU A 27 -25.10 -16.40 4.59
C LEU A 27 -24.49 -16.27 5.99
N THR A 28 -24.61 -17.31 6.82
CA THR A 28 -24.05 -17.31 8.18
C THR A 28 -22.52 -17.22 8.15
N VAL A 29 -21.86 -18.01 7.30
CA VAL A 29 -20.39 -17.97 7.15
C VAL A 29 -19.93 -16.59 6.66
N ASN A 30 -20.61 -16.03 5.66
CA ASN A 30 -20.28 -14.70 5.14
C ASN A 30 -20.52 -13.59 6.17
N LEU A 31 -21.60 -13.67 6.96
CA LEU A 31 -21.88 -12.70 8.02
C LEU A 31 -20.82 -12.75 9.12
N VAL A 32 -20.41 -13.95 9.55
CA VAL A 32 -19.31 -14.12 10.53
C VAL A 32 -18.01 -13.54 9.97
N GLY A 33 -17.69 -13.83 8.72
CA GLY A 33 -16.52 -13.27 8.04
C GLY A 33 -16.52 -11.74 7.99
N LEU A 34 -17.67 -11.13 7.69
CA LEU A 34 -17.83 -9.67 7.69
C LEU A 34 -17.61 -9.08 9.10
N VAL A 35 -18.21 -9.68 10.12
CA VAL A 35 -18.04 -9.22 11.52
C VAL A 35 -16.58 -9.36 11.95
N SER A 36 -15.92 -10.49 11.68
CA SER A 36 -14.50 -10.67 12.00
C SER A 36 -13.61 -9.67 11.25
N ALA A 37 -13.92 -9.39 9.98
CA ALA A 37 -13.20 -8.39 9.19
C ALA A 37 -13.33 -6.98 9.80
N THR A 38 -14.53 -6.58 10.21
CA THR A 38 -14.73 -5.26 10.84
C THR A 38 -14.00 -5.14 12.19
N ALA A 39 -14.03 -6.19 13.01
CA ALA A 39 -13.30 -6.23 14.28
C ALA A 39 -11.79 -6.15 14.06
N LYS A 40 -11.26 -6.97 13.14
CA LYS A 40 -9.84 -6.98 12.77
C LYS A 40 -9.39 -5.64 12.19
N ARG A 41 -10.23 -4.97 11.39
CA ARG A 41 -9.95 -3.62 10.89
C ARG A 41 -9.83 -2.59 12.01
N ALA A 42 -10.71 -2.65 13.01
CA ALA A 42 -10.67 -1.74 14.15
C ALA A 42 -9.44 -2.00 15.05
N GLU A 43 -9.10 -3.27 15.25
CA GLU A 43 -7.89 -3.67 15.96
C GLU A 43 -6.64 -3.17 15.24
N LEU A 44 -6.51 -3.44 13.94
CA LEU A 44 -5.39 -2.96 13.12
C LEU A 44 -5.31 -1.43 13.09
N SER A 45 -6.43 -0.73 13.03
CA SER A 45 -6.47 0.74 13.11
C SER A 45 -5.89 1.25 14.45
N THR A 46 -6.21 0.57 15.55
CA THR A 46 -5.69 0.89 16.88
C THR A 46 -4.18 0.61 16.95
N GLN A 47 -3.74 -0.56 16.48
CA GLN A 47 -2.32 -0.92 16.43
C GLN A 47 -1.51 0.06 15.57
N LEU A 48 -2.02 0.40 14.37
CA LEU A 48 -1.40 1.38 13.48
C LEU A 48 -1.35 2.76 14.10
N THR A 49 -2.38 3.19 14.83
CA THR A 49 -2.37 4.48 15.54
C THR A 49 -1.25 4.52 16.58
N ALA A 50 -1.12 3.47 17.39
CA ALA A 50 -0.06 3.37 18.38
C ALA A 50 1.34 3.34 17.73
N ARG A 51 1.51 2.57 16.64
CA ARG A 51 2.78 2.53 15.90
C ARG A 51 3.13 3.86 15.27
N ILE A 52 2.20 4.54 14.59
CA ILE A 52 2.44 5.85 13.98
C ILE A 52 2.90 6.87 15.05
N ALA A 53 2.26 6.91 16.21
CA ALA A 53 2.65 7.82 17.28
C ALA A 53 4.11 7.61 17.74
N THR A 54 4.58 6.36 17.73
CA THR A 54 5.96 6.00 18.10
C THR A 54 6.96 6.20 16.96
N GLU A 55 6.59 5.84 15.73
CA GLU A 55 7.51 5.79 14.58
C GLU A 55 7.66 7.13 13.85
N VAL A 56 6.69 8.04 13.96
CA VAL A 56 6.74 9.34 13.27
C VAL A 56 7.98 10.16 13.65
N PRO A 57 8.29 10.39 14.94
CA PRO A 57 9.48 11.16 15.31
C PRO A 57 10.77 10.54 14.76
N THR A 58 10.93 9.22 14.89
CA THR A 58 12.09 8.47 14.41
C THR A 58 12.22 8.51 12.88
N SER A 59 11.09 8.45 12.16
CA SER A 59 11.07 8.58 10.70
C SER A 59 11.44 10.01 10.28
N GLN A 60 10.93 11.03 10.95
CA GLN A 60 11.28 12.43 10.68
C GLN A 60 12.75 12.74 10.94
N GLU A 61 13.31 12.25 12.06
CA GLU A 61 14.72 12.44 12.39
C GLU A 61 15.61 11.81 11.31
N ARG A 62 15.36 10.56 10.92
CA ARG A 62 16.14 9.89 9.86
C ARG A 62 16.02 10.58 8.51
N ALA A 63 14.84 11.06 8.17
CA ALA A 63 14.62 11.76 6.91
C ALA A 63 15.31 13.14 6.92
N GLN A 64 15.33 13.83 8.07
CA GLN A 64 16.12 15.04 8.27
C GLN A 64 17.62 14.75 8.19
N ASP A 65 18.11 13.65 8.77
CA ASP A 65 19.52 13.25 8.68
C ASP A 65 19.94 13.04 7.23
N PHE A 66 19.15 12.28 6.47
CA PHE A 66 19.38 12.11 5.03
C PHE A 66 19.36 13.45 4.28
N ALA A 67 18.41 14.33 4.58
CA ALA A 67 18.32 15.65 3.94
C ALA A 67 19.48 16.57 4.33
N ARG A 68 20.11 16.39 5.50
CA ARG A 68 21.30 17.16 5.94
C ARG A 68 22.56 16.77 5.16
N ASP A 69 22.62 15.55 4.65
CA ASP A 69 23.73 15.08 3.81
C ASP A 69 23.63 15.62 2.37
N ILE A 70 22.47 16.18 1.99
CA ILE A 70 22.27 16.84 0.70
C ILE A 70 22.47 18.35 0.87
N ASP A 71 23.42 18.93 0.13
CA ASP A 71 23.82 20.36 0.17
C ASP A 71 22.73 21.36 -0.29
N ALA A 72 21.46 20.94 -0.36
CA ALA A 72 20.31 21.80 -0.58
C ALA A 72 19.09 21.35 0.22
N PRO A 73 18.34 22.27 0.85
CA PRO A 73 17.12 21.91 1.54
C PRO A 73 16.05 21.41 0.55
N PRO A 74 15.19 20.47 0.96
CA PRO A 74 14.08 20.00 0.14
C PRO A 74 13.07 21.12 -0.11
N THR A 75 12.55 21.22 -1.34
CA THR A 75 11.46 22.13 -1.70
C THR A 75 10.19 21.79 -0.95
N HIS A 76 9.90 20.49 -0.83
CA HIS A 76 8.77 19.97 -0.07
C HIS A 76 9.21 18.78 0.77
N HIS A 77 8.61 18.65 1.95
CA HIS A 77 8.78 17.48 2.80
C HIS A 77 7.47 17.16 3.51
N TRP A 78 7.17 15.88 3.66
CA TRP A 78 6.03 15.39 4.43
C TRP A 78 6.28 13.96 4.88
N VAL A 79 5.46 13.51 5.84
CA VAL A 79 5.38 12.10 6.22
C VAL A 79 4.00 11.60 5.81
N ALA A 80 3.93 10.52 5.05
CA ALA A 80 2.69 9.90 4.62
C ALA A 80 2.56 8.49 5.18
N GLN A 81 1.34 8.06 5.46
CA GLN A 81 1.04 6.64 5.62
C GLN A 81 0.65 6.10 4.26
N GLN A 82 1.41 5.13 3.76
CA GLN A 82 1.06 4.34 2.59
C GLN A 82 0.53 2.99 3.06
N CYS A 83 -0.68 2.65 2.64
CA CYS A 83 -1.26 1.35 2.92
C CYS A 83 -1.71 0.73 1.61
N GLY A 84 -1.50 -0.57 1.51
CA GLY A 84 -2.02 -1.33 0.40
C GLY A 84 -2.36 -2.75 0.74
N PHE A 85 -2.95 -3.41 -0.25
CA PHE A 85 -3.27 -4.82 -0.17
C PHE A 85 -2.34 -5.60 -1.09
N SER A 86 -1.81 -6.71 -0.58
CA SER A 86 -1.21 -7.77 -1.37
C SER A 86 -2.01 -9.05 -1.20
N SER A 87 -1.72 -10.04 -2.03
CA SER A 87 -2.32 -11.36 -1.92
C SER A 87 -1.25 -12.44 -1.97
N ASP A 88 -1.49 -13.52 -1.23
CA ASP A 88 -0.75 -14.77 -1.39
C ASP A 88 -1.52 -15.63 -2.40
N ASP A 89 -0.95 -15.78 -3.59
CA ASP A 89 -1.59 -16.44 -4.73
C ASP A 89 -1.05 -17.86 -4.94
N ALA A 90 -1.92 -18.79 -5.33
CA ALA A 90 -1.56 -20.12 -5.80
C ALA A 90 -2.04 -20.33 -7.23
N GLY A 91 -1.16 -20.02 -8.19
CA GLY A 91 -1.52 -19.97 -9.60
C GLY A 91 -2.37 -18.73 -9.89
N TRP A 92 -3.63 -18.93 -10.27
CA TRP A 92 -4.58 -17.84 -10.53
C TRP A 92 -5.55 -17.59 -9.37
N MET A 93 -5.45 -18.37 -8.29
CA MET A 93 -6.35 -18.29 -7.14
C MET A 93 -5.69 -17.53 -6.00
N VAL A 94 -6.36 -16.47 -5.52
CA VAL A 94 -5.98 -15.80 -4.27
C VAL A 94 -6.30 -16.72 -3.10
N GLN A 95 -5.30 -17.07 -2.31
CA GLN A 95 -5.50 -17.83 -1.07
C GLN A 95 -5.82 -16.91 0.09
N ASN A 96 -5.16 -15.74 0.11
CA ASN A 96 -5.20 -14.86 1.25
C ASN A 96 -4.92 -13.41 0.85
N TYR A 97 -5.51 -12.45 1.56
CA TYR A 97 -5.16 -11.04 1.44
C TYR A 97 -4.33 -10.61 2.63
N ARG A 98 -3.39 -9.69 2.38
CA ARG A 98 -2.58 -9.06 3.41
C ARG A 98 -2.73 -7.55 3.29
N GLN A 99 -2.70 -6.86 4.43
CA GLN A 99 -2.53 -5.42 4.45
C GLN A 99 -1.10 -5.09 4.80
N VAL A 100 -0.42 -4.41 3.89
CA VAL A 100 0.91 -3.85 4.14
C VAL A 100 0.77 -2.35 4.30
N CYS A 101 1.22 -1.81 5.42
CA CYS A 101 1.36 -0.36 5.57
C CYS A 101 2.81 -0.01 5.89
N SER A 102 3.24 1.11 5.32
CA SER A 102 4.47 1.80 5.66
C SER A 102 4.19 3.25 6.03
N LEU A 103 5.14 3.81 6.77
CA LEU A 103 5.29 5.24 6.96
C LEU A 103 6.37 5.71 6.00
N GLU A 104 6.04 6.64 5.13
CA GLU A 104 6.92 7.17 4.11
C GLU A 104 7.28 8.61 4.43
N SER A 105 8.53 8.84 4.78
CA SER A 105 9.09 10.19 4.83
C SER A 105 9.57 10.57 3.44
N VAL A 106 8.97 11.62 2.88
CA VAL A 106 9.21 12.04 1.50
C VAL A 106 9.85 13.41 1.48
N HIS A 107 10.97 13.49 0.78
CA HIS A 107 11.66 14.74 0.48
C HIS A 107 11.69 14.94 -1.03
N VAL A 108 11.38 16.16 -1.46
CA VAL A 108 11.30 16.50 -2.87
C VAL A 108 12.11 17.76 -3.15
N TRP A 109 13.04 17.66 -4.10
CA TRP A 109 13.84 18.78 -4.59
C TRP A 109 13.48 19.09 -6.04
N LYS A 110 13.30 20.37 -6.32
CA LYS A 110 13.14 20.86 -7.68
C LYS A 110 14.49 20.79 -8.40
N VAL A 111 14.51 20.19 -9.59
CA VAL A 111 15.71 20.03 -10.42
C VAL A 111 15.34 20.26 -11.88
N ALA A 112 16.20 20.91 -12.66
CA ALA A 112 15.94 21.16 -14.07
C ALA A 112 16.23 19.95 -14.96
N THR A 113 17.15 19.07 -14.55
CA THR A 113 17.61 17.94 -15.36
C THR A 113 17.97 16.71 -14.51
N GLU A 114 18.05 15.55 -15.15
CA GLU A 114 18.57 14.32 -14.52
C GLU A 114 20.03 14.51 -14.04
N GLY A 115 20.84 15.26 -14.79
CA GLY A 115 22.23 15.56 -14.43
C GLY A 115 22.32 16.33 -13.11
N GLU A 116 21.46 17.33 -12.94
CA GLU A 116 21.37 18.09 -11.68
C GLU A 116 20.89 17.22 -10.52
N ALA A 117 19.92 16.33 -10.74
CA ALA A 117 19.48 15.37 -9.72
C ALA A 117 20.63 14.45 -9.25
N ARG A 118 21.47 13.96 -10.18
CA ARG A 118 22.65 13.16 -9.85
C ARG A 118 23.71 13.97 -9.11
N THR A 119 23.98 15.21 -9.54
CA THR A 119 24.91 16.10 -8.84
C THR A 119 24.45 16.37 -7.42
N LEU A 120 23.15 16.60 -7.22
CA LEU A 120 22.56 16.84 -5.90
C LEU A 120 22.70 15.62 -4.97
N LEU A 121 22.62 14.42 -5.52
CA LEU A 121 22.79 13.18 -4.75
C LEU A 121 24.26 12.82 -4.48
N GLY A 122 25.22 13.37 -5.22
CA GLY A 122 26.65 13.09 -5.01
C GLY A 122 26.98 11.59 -4.97
N ASP A 123 27.70 11.18 -3.92
CA ASP A 123 28.16 9.79 -3.71
C ASP A 123 27.06 8.83 -3.20
N HIS A 124 25.84 9.33 -2.96
CA HIS A 124 24.71 8.54 -2.45
C HIS A 124 24.05 7.66 -3.51
N VAL A 125 24.40 7.85 -4.79
CA VAL A 125 23.91 7.05 -5.91
C VAL A 125 25.01 6.14 -6.42
N GLN A 126 24.74 4.83 -6.44
CA GLN A 126 25.56 3.90 -7.20
C GLN A 126 25.20 3.99 -8.68
N THR A 127 26.22 3.87 -9.54
CA THR A 127 26.07 3.75 -11.00
C THR A 127 25.42 2.40 -11.34
N GLY A 128 24.13 2.32 -11.12
CA GLY A 128 23.31 1.15 -11.37
C GLY A 128 22.70 1.14 -12.76
N THR A 129 22.55 -0.05 -13.34
CA THR A 129 21.69 -0.29 -14.51
C THR A 129 20.29 0.26 -14.24
N ARG A 130 19.82 1.15 -15.13
CA ARG A 130 18.54 1.87 -15.08
C ARG A 130 17.37 0.94 -14.68
N PRO A 131 16.86 0.97 -13.43
CA PRO A 131 15.68 0.21 -13.06
C PRO A 131 14.42 1.00 -13.42
N PHE A 132 13.57 0.37 -14.24
CA PHE A 132 12.25 0.82 -14.72
C PHE A 132 12.23 2.12 -15.54
N THR A 133 12.31 1.98 -16.87
CA THR A 133 11.97 3.03 -17.83
C THR A 133 10.46 3.04 -18.09
N ILE A 134 9.74 3.93 -17.42
CA ILE A 134 8.71 4.72 -18.11
C ILE A 134 9.44 6.04 -18.39
N ASP A 135 9.43 6.59 -19.61
CA ASP A 135 10.39 7.60 -20.06
C ASP A 135 10.58 8.83 -19.11
N ALA A 136 9.57 9.14 -18.27
CA ALA A 136 9.61 10.22 -17.28
C ALA A 136 10.03 9.81 -15.85
N CYS A 137 10.26 8.53 -15.57
CA CYS A 137 10.55 7.98 -14.25
C CYS A 137 11.86 7.20 -14.25
N GLN A 138 12.85 7.67 -13.50
CA GLN A 138 14.14 6.98 -13.35
C GLN A 138 14.41 6.72 -11.87
N ARG A 139 14.50 5.45 -11.48
CA ARG A 139 14.91 5.08 -10.12
C ARG A 139 16.43 5.03 -10.03
N TYR A 140 17.02 5.64 -9.00
CA TYR A 140 18.44 5.52 -8.71
C TYR A 140 18.69 4.38 -7.73
N GLN A 141 19.84 3.72 -7.90
CA GLN A 141 20.34 2.79 -6.89
C GLN A 141 20.98 3.58 -5.77
N VAL A 142 20.58 3.27 -4.54
CA VAL A 142 21.14 3.87 -3.32
C VAL A 142 22.48 3.19 -3.03
N ALA A 143 23.49 3.96 -2.64
CA ALA A 143 24.77 3.40 -2.25
C ALA A 143 24.66 2.47 -1.03
N ASP A 144 25.42 1.38 -1.01
CA ASP A 144 25.42 0.41 0.09
C ASP A 144 25.73 1.05 1.45
N SER A 145 26.53 2.11 1.46
CA SER A 145 26.84 2.91 2.66
C SER A 145 25.63 3.59 3.28
N LEU A 146 24.59 3.87 2.48
CA LEU A 146 23.27 4.29 2.95
C LEU A 146 22.29 3.11 3.09
N GLY A 147 22.57 2.00 2.40
CA GLY A 147 21.68 0.86 2.14
C GLY A 147 21.67 -0.25 3.21
N ALA A 148 22.55 -0.18 4.20
CA ALA A 148 22.46 -1.01 5.40
C ALA A 148 22.53 -0.11 6.64
N GLN A 149 21.50 0.70 6.88
CA GLN A 149 21.31 1.23 8.23
C GLN A 149 20.97 0.04 9.14
N ASP A 150 22.00 -0.53 9.78
CA ASP A 150 22.00 -1.68 10.68
C ASP A 150 20.95 -1.62 11.81
N ALA A 151 20.26 -0.50 11.98
CA ALA A 151 19.23 -0.34 12.99
C ALA A 151 17.93 -1.10 12.69
N PHE A 152 17.56 -1.34 11.41
CA PHE A 152 16.31 -2.05 11.09
C PHE A 152 16.36 -2.79 9.75
N SER A 153 16.01 -4.09 9.75
CA SER A 153 15.88 -4.92 8.55
C SER A 153 14.78 -4.46 7.57
N ASP A 154 13.92 -3.52 7.99
CA ASP A 154 12.64 -3.24 7.36
C ASP A 154 12.48 -1.80 6.83
N SER A 155 13.54 -0.97 6.89
CA SER A 155 13.57 0.39 6.31
C SER A 155 14.15 0.36 4.90
N GLN A 156 13.52 1.05 3.95
CA GLN A 156 13.99 1.15 2.56
C GLN A 156 14.08 2.61 2.11
N LEU A 157 15.23 3.00 1.56
CA LEU A 157 15.39 4.29 0.89
C LEU A 157 15.26 4.10 -0.63
N ALA A 158 14.43 4.91 -1.27
CA ALA A 158 14.26 4.95 -2.71
C ALA A 158 14.47 6.38 -3.22
N LEU A 159 15.34 6.53 -4.21
CA LEU A 159 15.62 7.79 -4.88
C LEU A 159 15.07 7.70 -6.31
N THR A 160 14.25 8.66 -6.70
CA THR A 160 13.59 8.67 -8.03
C THR A 160 13.67 10.06 -8.63
N TYR A 161 14.18 10.16 -9.85
CA TYR A 161 14.03 11.34 -10.68
C TYR A 161 12.73 11.24 -11.49
N LEU A 162 11.87 12.23 -11.30
CA LEU A 162 10.68 12.49 -12.10
C LEU A 162 11.04 13.59 -13.09
N GLY A 163 11.15 13.24 -14.37
CA GLY A 163 11.31 14.26 -15.41
C GLY A 163 10.06 15.13 -15.55
N PRO A 164 10.17 16.27 -16.25
CA PRO A 164 9.00 17.01 -16.71
C PRO A 164 8.03 16.06 -17.40
N ALA A 165 6.74 16.17 -17.10
CA ALA A 165 5.72 15.42 -17.78
C ALA A 165 5.71 15.80 -19.26
N ALA A 166 5.93 14.82 -20.14
CA ALA A 166 5.63 14.98 -21.55
C ALA A 166 4.12 14.96 -21.77
N GLU A 167 3.65 15.58 -22.84
CA GLU A 167 2.23 15.55 -23.22
C GLU A 167 1.73 14.10 -23.32
N GLY A 168 0.66 13.77 -22.61
CA GLY A 168 0.10 12.42 -22.55
C GLY A 168 0.86 11.42 -21.67
N SER A 169 2.00 11.82 -21.09
CA SER A 169 2.66 11.01 -20.06
C SER A 169 1.96 11.18 -18.72
N ARG A 170 1.97 10.13 -17.92
CA ARG A 170 1.68 10.23 -16.49
C ARG A 170 3.00 10.04 -15.77
N TRP A 171 3.23 10.83 -14.72
CA TRP A 171 4.25 10.47 -13.72
C TRP A 171 3.99 9.08 -13.19
N CYS A 172 4.96 8.52 -12.44
CA CYS A 172 4.95 7.14 -11.95
C CYS A 172 3.69 6.88 -11.09
N GLU A 173 2.55 6.69 -11.73
CA GLU A 173 1.33 6.25 -11.12
C GLU A 173 1.61 4.80 -10.77
N PRO A 174 1.50 4.40 -9.49
CA PRO A 174 1.41 2.99 -9.18
C PRO A 174 0.32 2.43 -10.10
N THR A 175 0.67 1.42 -10.89
CA THR A 175 -0.23 0.78 -11.86
C THR A 175 -1.49 0.24 -11.18
N ASP A 176 -1.49 0.15 -9.85
CA ASP A 176 -2.63 -0.27 -9.06
C ASP A 176 -3.04 0.69 -7.92
N ARG A 177 -3.59 1.85 -8.31
CA ARG A 177 -4.19 2.82 -7.36
C ARG A 177 -5.34 2.25 -6.52
N ARG A 178 -5.95 1.12 -6.91
CA ARG A 178 -7.05 0.53 -6.11
C ARG A 178 -6.52 -0.14 -4.86
N TYR A 179 -5.33 -0.73 -4.94
CA TYR A 179 -4.70 -1.42 -3.82
C TYR A 179 -3.61 -0.63 -3.13
N GLN A 180 -3.26 0.58 -3.58
CA GLN A 180 -2.32 1.45 -2.86
C GLN A 180 -2.96 2.81 -2.61
N GLN A 181 -3.16 3.10 -1.32
CA GLN A 181 -3.67 4.38 -0.87
C GLN A 181 -2.63 5.07 -0.02
N ARG A 182 -2.60 6.39 -0.10
CA ARG A 182 -1.67 7.23 0.63
C ARG A 182 -2.44 8.38 1.29
N ARG A 183 -2.03 8.75 2.49
CA ARG A 183 -2.52 9.94 3.19
C ARG A 183 -1.40 10.62 3.95
N SER A 184 -1.48 11.93 4.11
CA SER A 184 -0.53 12.65 4.94
C SER A 184 -0.72 12.30 6.43
N VAL A 185 0.40 12.22 7.14
CA VAL A 185 0.49 12.07 8.60
C VAL A 185 1.10 13.33 9.21
N VAL A 186 2.15 13.87 8.59
CA VAL A 186 2.76 15.15 8.95
C VAL A 186 3.00 15.98 7.69
N GLY A 187 2.64 17.26 7.74
CA GLY A 187 2.71 18.16 6.59
C GLY A 187 1.57 17.94 5.60
N GLU A 188 1.62 18.62 4.46
CA GLU A 188 0.66 18.47 3.37
C GLU A 188 1.37 17.87 2.16
N ILE A 189 0.67 16.97 1.44
CA ILE A 189 1.19 16.42 0.18
C ILE A 189 0.97 17.49 -0.89
N PRO A 190 2.03 18.10 -1.43
CA PRO A 190 1.90 19.17 -2.42
C PRO A 190 1.46 18.60 -3.77
N VAL A 191 0.80 19.44 -4.57
CA VAL A 191 0.73 19.22 -6.02
C VAL A 191 2.06 19.69 -6.60
N LEU A 192 2.82 18.77 -7.18
CA LEU A 192 4.08 19.10 -7.85
C LEU A 192 3.79 19.62 -9.27
N ASP A 193 4.56 20.62 -9.71
CA ASP A 193 4.48 21.21 -11.05
C ASP A 193 4.96 20.20 -12.10
N ASP A 194 4.08 19.83 -13.03
CA ASP A 194 4.33 18.82 -14.06
C ASP A 194 5.30 19.30 -15.15
N THR A 195 5.53 20.61 -15.27
CA THR A 195 6.50 21.19 -16.21
C THR A 195 7.94 21.11 -15.72
N GLN A 196 8.15 20.68 -14.48
CA GLN A 196 9.45 20.69 -13.80
C GLN A 196 9.95 19.26 -13.55
N GLY A 197 11.28 19.13 -13.46
CA GLY A 197 11.90 17.93 -12.93
C GLY A 197 11.89 17.93 -11.40
N TRP A 198 11.77 16.74 -10.82
CA TRP A 198 11.76 16.54 -9.38
C TRP A 198 12.66 15.37 -9.01
N LEU A 199 13.54 15.58 -8.03
CA LEU A 199 14.17 14.48 -7.32
C LEU A 199 13.31 14.17 -6.10
N VAL A 200 12.91 12.91 -5.97
CA VAL A 200 12.09 12.41 -4.86
C VAL A 200 12.89 11.36 -4.10
N ALA A 201 13.15 11.63 -2.83
CA ALA A 201 13.63 10.64 -1.88
C ALA A 201 12.46 10.17 -1.02
N VAL A 202 12.25 8.85 -0.99
CA VAL A 202 11.25 8.21 -0.14
C VAL A 202 11.96 7.25 0.79
N GLN A 203 11.92 7.54 2.09
CA GLN A 203 12.29 6.59 3.12
C GLN A 203 11.00 5.91 3.61
N SER A 204 10.91 4.60 3.43
CA SER A 204 9.74 3.79 3.79
C SER A 204 10.07 2.90 4.98
N ASP A 205 9.32 3.09 6.07
CA ASP A 205 9.39 2.31 7.29
C ASP A 205 8.17 1.39 7.40
N LYS A 206 8.38 0.08 7.50
CA LYS A 206 7.28 -0.86 7.64
C LYS A 206 6.52 -0.63 8.96
N LEU A 207 5.22 -0.31 8.86
CA LEU A 207 4.34 -0.21 10.03
C LEU A 207 3.73 -1.57 10.36
N VAL A 208 3.13 -2.23 9.35
CA VAL A 208 2.48 -3.53 9.51
C VAL A 208 2.49 -4.30 8.20
N ASP A 209 2.41 -5.62 8.31
CA ASP A 209 2.17 -6.56 7.23
C ASP A 209 1.35 -7.69 7.84
N GLU A 210 0.04 -7.48 7.84
CA GLU A 210 -0.91 -8.33 8.52
C GLU A 210 -1.67 -9.18 7.51
N ASP A 211 -1.71 -10.48 7.76
CA ASP A 211 -2.62 -11.41 7.13
C ASP A 211 -4.06 -11.00 7.47
N LEU A 212 -4.90 -10.69 6.48
CA LEU A 212 -6.30 -10.33 6.70
C LEU A 212 -7.26 -11.52 6.66
N GLY A 213 -6.84 -12.65 6.10
CA GLY A 213 -7.72 -13.72 5.66
C GLY A 213 -8.36 -13.43 4.30
N CYS A 214 -9.40 -14.20 4.01
CA CYS A 214 -10.21 -14.07 2.81
C CYS A 214 -11.71 -14.17 3.16
N LEU A 215 -12.56 -13.44 2.41
CA LEU A 215 -14.00 -13.72 2.37
C LEU A 215 -14.32 -14.66 1.21
N HIS A 216 -14.65 -15.90 1.53
CA HIS A 216 -15.06 -16.91 0.54
C HIS A 216 -16.50 -16.70 0.11
N TRP A 217 -16.71 -16.14 -1.09
CA TRP A 217 -18.03 -16.10 -1.73
C TRP A 217 -18.26 -17.29 -2.69
N SER A 218 -17.19 -18.04 -3.01
CA SER A 218 -17.28 -19.36 -3.64
C SER A 218 -16.20 -20.29 -3.10
N VAL A 219 -16.27 -21.57 -3.49
CA VAL A 219 -15.27 -22.59 -3.09
C VAL A 219 -13.85 -22.23 -3.57
N ILE A 220 -13.73 -21.40 -4.62
CA ILE A 220 -12.46 -21.15 -5.33
C ILE A 220 -12.07 -19.66 -5.38
N PHE A 221 -12.97 -18.75 -5.03
CA PHE A 221 -12.73 -17.31 -5.11
C PHE A 221 -12.78 -16.64 -3.74
N CYS A 222 -11.85 -15.72 -3.57
CA CYS A 222 -11.58 -14.98 -2.35
C CYS A 222 -11.61 -13.48 -2.62
N ASP A 223 -12.39 -12.76 -1.84
CA ASP A 223 -12.41 -11.29 -1.86
C ASP A 223 -11.68 -10.71 -0.64
N ASN A 224 -11.16 -9.50 -0.82
CA ASN A 224 -10.52 -8.76 0.25
C ASN A 224 -11.55 -8.44 1.35
N PRO A 225 -11.34 -8.90 2.60
CA PRO A 225 -12.27 -8.66 3.70
C PRO A 225 -12.49 -7.17 4.01
N PHE A 226 -11.57 -6.29 3.62
CA PHE A 226 -11.66 -4.84 3.82
C PHE A 226 -12.20 -4.09 2.59
N GLY A 227 -12.53 -4.81 1.52
CA GLY A 227 -12.90 -4.23 0.23
C GLY A 227 -11.77 -3.37 -0.33
N ASN A 228 -12.09 -2.12 -0.65
CA ASN A 228 -11.12 -1.18 -1.24
C ASN A 228 -10.63 -0.14 -0.23
N ALA A 229 -10.69 -0.38 1.08
CA ALA A 229 -10.29 0.63 2.07
C ALA A 229 -9.48 -0.02 3.20
N PRO A 230 -8.17 0.28 3.33
CA PRO A 230 -7.35 -0.31 4.37
C PRO A 230 -7.76 0.15 5.77
N ALA A 231 -7.31 -0.59 6.78
CA ALA A 231 -7.23 -0.07 8.14
C ALA A 231 -6.20 1.07 8.17
N TRP A 232 -6.60 2.21 8.71
CA TRP A 232 -5.74 3.38 8.86
C TRP A 232 -5.42 3.61 10.33
N GLY A 233 -4.21 4.08 10.63
CA GLY A 233 -3.95 4.62 11.97
C GLY A 233 -4.64 5.97 12.16
N ARG A 234 -4.30 6.72 13.21
CA ARG A 234 -4.54 8.16 13.29
C ARG A 234 -3.19 8.85 13.52
N PRO A 235 -2.92 9.98 12.85
CA PRO A 235 -1.75 10.78 13.17
C PRO A 235 -1.86 11.28 14.63
N PRO A 236 -0.72 11.54 15.31
CA PRO A 236 -0.75 12.29 16.56
C PRO A 236 -1.43 13.64 16.32
N GLY A 237 -2.38 14.00 17.19
CA GLY A 237 -3.13 15.27 17.12
C GLY A 237 -2.39 16.43 17.74
#